data_AF-A0A922A147-F1
#
_entry.id   AF-A0A922A147-F1
#
_cell.length_a   1.000
_cell.length_b   1.000
_cell.length_c   1.000
_cell.angle_alpha   90.00
_cell.angle_beta   90.00
_cell.angle_gamma   90.00
#
_symmetry.space_group_name_H-M   'P 1'
#
loop_
_entity.id
_entity.type
_entity.pdbx_description
1 polymer ?
#
loop_
_entity_poly.entity_id
_entity_poly.type
_entity_poly.pdbx_seq_one_letter_code
_entity_poly.pdbx_strand_id
1 'polypeptide(L)'
;MQQKKMAFIGDSVARNHVESLLCLLSQEEIPKDVYKDSEDRFRTWYFPRHNFTLMVLWSKFLIAGEERTINGTGSSVFDLQIDKVDIEWAKYLPDIDYAIISAGHWFFRVMYLHEGENITGCVYCNEPNVTGHDADFALRMAFRAAFSYINECKNCSAHLVTLLRTFAPAHFANGAWNTGGYCNRTAPFGETEIDLGRSYDWQVRNVQVEEYERARKVAEKQGKRFGVVDVTRAMLMRPDGHPGEHWGNKWKGGYNDCVHWCMPGPVDTWSELFMAVLRKEAGLT
;
A
#
# COMPACT_ATOMS: atom_id res chain seq x y z
N MET A 1 0.97 -21.00 -7.97
CA MET A 1 1.87 -20.42 -6.94
C MET A 1 2.50 -21.50 -6.06
N GLN A 2 2.75 -22.70 -6.59
CA GLN A 2 3.29 -23.82 -5.81
C GLN A 2 4.77 -23.57 -5.49
N GLN A 3 5.20 -23.84 -4.26
CA GLN A 3 6.56 -23.60 -3.77
C GLN A 3 7.00 -22.13 -3.90
N LYS A 4 6.09 -21.20 -3.58
CA LYS A 4 6.34 -19.76 -3.69
C LYS A 4 6.08 -19.02 -2.39
N LYS A 5 6.77 -17.90 -2.21
CA LYS A 5 6.56 -16.96 -1.12
C LYS A 5 6.12 -15.61 -1.69
N MET A 6 5.03 -15.08 -1.17
CA MET A 6 4.40 -13.84 -1.61
C MET A 6 4.29 -12.88 -0.44
N ALA A 7 4.76 -11.65 -0.63
CA ALA A 7 4.64 -10.59 0.36
C ALA A 7 3.90 -9.38 -0.20
N PHE A 8 2.90 -8.93 0.55
CA PHE A 8 2.28 -7.62 0.37
C PHE A 8 2.99 -6.64 1.31
N ILE A 9 3.66 -5.67 0.71
CA ILE A 9 4.48 -4.66 1.39
C ILE A 9 3.74 -3.33 1.29
N GLY A 10 3.29 -2.81 2.43
CA GLY A 10 2.44 -1.63 2.41
C GLY A 10 1.66 -1.33 3.67
N ASP A 11 0.76 -0.35 3.56
CA ASP A 11 -0.05 0.11 4.69
C ASP A 11 -1.21 -0.84 5.03
N SER A 12 -2.15 -0.38 5.88
CA SER A 12 -3.28 -1.20 6.31
C SER A 12 -4.23 -1.60 5.15
N VAL A 13 -4.22 -0.86 4.04
CA VAL A 13 -4.99 -1.21 2.84
C VAL A 13 -4.30 -2.33 2.05
N ALA A 14 -2.97 -2.45 2.14
CA ALA A 14 -2.27 -3.64 1.65
C ALA A 14 -2.68 -4.89 2.44
N ARG A 15 -2.83 -4.79 3.76
CA ARG A 15 -3.36 -5.87 4.60
C ARG A 15 -4.81 -6.22 4.23
N ASN A 16 -5.66 -5.22 3.97
CA ASN A 16 -7.03 -5.45 3.52
C ASN A 16 -7.10 -6.28 2.22
N HIS A 17 -6.17 -6.04 1.28
CA HIS A 17 -6.03 -6.87 0.08
C HIS A 17 -5.62 -8.31 0.42
N VAL A 18 -4.67 -8.50 1.35
CA VAL A 18 -4.28 -9.85 1.79
C VAL A 18 -5.44 -10.59 2.43
N GLU A 19 -6.22 -9.94 3.28
CA GLU A 19 -7.37 -10.56 3.95
C GLU A 19 -8.41 -11.06 2.93
N SER A 20 -8.69 -10.27 1.89
CA SER A 20 -9.52 -10.68 0.75
C SER A 20 -8.93 -11.88 0.02
N LEU A 21 -7.65 -11.81 -0.36
CA LEU A 21 -6.97 -12.91 -1.06
C LEU A 21 -6.93 -14.18 -0.20
N LEU A 22 -6.72 -14.05 1.11
CA LEU A 22 -6.71 -15.15 2.07
C LEU A 22 -8.07 -15.84 2.10
N CYS A 23 -9.17 -15.08 2.12
CA CYS A 23 -10.54 -15.63 2.04
C CYS A 23 -10.75 -16.42 0.75
N LEU A 24 -10.32 -15.90 -0.40
CA LEU A 24 -10.42 -16.58 -1.69
C LEU A 24 -9.59 -17.87 -1.72
N LEU A 25 -8.34 -17.82 -1.26
CA LEU A 25 -7.46 -19.00 -1.22
C LEU A 25 -7.93 -20.06 -0.21
N SER A 26 -8.58 -19.63 0.88
CA SER A 26 -9.11 -20.52 1.91
C SER A 26 -10.27 -21.38 1.43
N GLN A 27 -10.86 -21.07 0.27
CA GLN A 27 -11.83 -21.96 -0.39
C GLN A 27 -11.18 -23.26 -0.88
N GLU A 28 -9.87 -23.22 -1.18
CA GLU A 28 -9.12 -24.40 -1.65
C GLU A 28 -8.30 -25.07 -0.55
N GLU A 29 -7.70 -24.29 0.34
CA GLU A 29 -6.91 -24.81 1.44
C GLU A 29 -6.92 -23.84 2.62
N ILE A 30 -7.31 -24.34 3.80
CA ILE A 30 -7.21 -23.57 5.05
C ILE A 30 -5.73 -23.40 5.41
N PRO A 31 -5.21 -22.16 5.48
CA PRO A 31 -3.82 -21.93 5.82
C PRO A 31 -3.56 -22.08 7.32
N LYS A 32 -2.30 -22.34 7.66
CA LYS A 32 -1.77 -22.22 9.02
C LYS A 32 -1.29 -20.79 9.24
N ASP A 33 -1.80 -20.12 10.27
CA ASP A 33 -1.20 -18.88 10.78
C ASP A 33 0.08 -19.25 11.54
N VAL A 34 1.24 -18.96 10.94
CA VAL A 34 2.55 -19.43 11.45
C VAL A 34 3.36 -18.33 12.13
N TYR A 35 2.99 -17.07 11.92
CA TYR A 35 3.65 -15.93 12.57
C TYR A 35 2.75 -14.70 12.57
N LYS A 36 2.77 -13.98 13.69
CA LYS A 36 2.08 -12.71 13.93
C LYS A 36 2.89 -11.92 14.96
N ASP A 37 3.25 -10.68 14.65
CA ASP A 37 3.82 -9.77 15.66
C ASP A 37 2.71 -9.24 16.61
N SER A 38 3.09 -8.52 17.66
CA SER A 38 2.15 -8.08 18.70
C SER A 38 1.08 -7.09 18.20
N GLU A 39 1.32 -6.44 17.06
CA GLU A 39 0.45 -5.39 16.51
C GLU A 39 -0.21 -5.79 15.17
N ASP A 40 -0.02 -7.04 14.73
CA ASP A 40 -0.56 -7.57 13.47
C ASP A 40 -0.10 -6.78 12.23
N ARG A 41 1.10 -6.20 12.33
CA ARG A 41 1.82 -5.51 11.25
C ARG A 41 2.58 -6.51 10.39
N PHE A 42 3.10 -7.57 10.99
CA PHE A 42 3.78 -8.64 10.27
C PHE A 42 3.04 -9.94 10.53
N ARG A 43 2.49 -10.54 9.47
CA ARG A 43 1.71 -11.77 9.57
C ARG A 43 2.04 -12.71 8.42
N THR A 44 2.14 -14.00 8.72
CA THR A 44 2.52 -15.03 7.76
C THR A 44 1.57 -16.21 7.84
N TRP A 45 1.02 -16.56 6.69
CA TRP A 45 0.20 -17.75 6.50
C TRP A 45 0.93 -18.75 5.62
N TYR A 46 0.84 -20.03 5.98
CA TYR A 46 1.43 -21.13 5.24
C TYR A 46 0.36 -22.10 4.76
N PHE A 47 0.42 -22.48 3.48
CA PHE A 47 -0.46 -23.41 2.79
C PHE A 47 0.33 -24.70 2.50
N PRO A 48 0.27 -25.72 3.39
CA PRO A 48 1.11 -26.92 3.31
C PRO A 48 1.00 -27.70 1.99
N ARG A 49 -0.20 -27.86 1.43
CA ARG A 49 -0.42 -28.65 0.21
C ARG A 49 0.28 -28.04 -0.99
N HIS A 50 0.36 -26.70 -1.03
CA HIS A 50 1.00 -25.96 -2.12
C HIS A 50 2.45 -25.56 -1.80
N ASN A 51 2.91 -25.80 -0.57
CA ASN A 51 4.13 -25.21 -0.05
C ASN A 51 4.19 -23.70 -0.36
N PHE A 52 3.08 -22.99 -0.13
CA PHE A 52 2.93 -21.58 -0.46
C PHE A 52 2.88 -20.75 0.82
N THR A 53 3.56 -19.62 0.82
CA THR A 53 3.58 -18.67 1.95
C THR A 53 3.02 -17.33 1.49
N LEU A 54 2.08 -16.79 2.27
CA LEU A 54 1.51 -15.46 2.08
C LEU A 54 1.88 -14.59 3.29
N MET A 55 2.38 -13.39 3.03
CA MET A 55 2.93 -12.49 4.05
C MET A 55 2.34 -11.09 3.92
N VAL A 56 2.06 -10.47 5.06
CA VAL A 56 1.87 -9.02 5.20
C VAL A 56 3.15 -8.48 5.83
N LEU A 57 3.79 -7.55 5.15
CA LEU A 57 4.94 -6.79 5.63
C LEU A 57 4.52 -5.33 5.73
N TRP A 58 3.95 -4.95 6.86
CA TRP A 58 3.35 -3.64 6.97
C TRP A 58 4.41 -2.53 7.03
N SER A 59 4.21 -1.50 6.21
CA SER A 59 5.00 -0.29 6.18
C SER A 59 4.11 0.88 5.80
N LYS A 60 4.12 1.95 6.60
CA LYS A 60 3.32 3.17 6.34
C LYS A 60 3.71 3.84 5.02
N PHE A 61 5.02 3.91 4.77
CA PHE A 61 5.60 4.78 3.75
C PHE A 61 6.53 4.03 2.78
N LEU A 62 6.80 2.73 2.95
CA LEU A 62 7.82 1.94 2.24
C LEU A 62 9.28 2.36 2.52
N ILE A 63 9.50 3.61 2.88
CA ILE A 63 10.77 4.16 3.36
C ILE A 63 10.82 4.24 4.87
N ALA A 64 12.03 4.34 5.42
CA ALA A 64 12.24 4.48 6.85
C ALA A 64 11.55 5.77 7.32
N GLY A 65 10.66 5.61 8.30
CA GLY A 65 9.84 6.70 8.79
C GLY A 65 9.46 6.48 10.24
N GLU A 66 9.62 7.52 11.05
CA GLU A 66 9.34 7.47 12.48
C GLU A 66 8.31 8.53 12.86
N GLU A 67 7.45 8.19 13.82
CA GLU A 67 6.48 9.13 14.37
C GLU A 67 7.13 9.92 15.50
N ARG A 68 7.07 11.25 15.44
CA ARG A 68 7.50 12.10 16.53
C ARG A 68 6.63 11.87 17.75
N THR A 69 7.26 11.68 18.89
CA THR A 69 6.58 11.54 20.18
C THR A 69 6.64 12.86 20.94
N ILE A 70 5.48 13.37 21.33
CA ILE A 70 5.35 14.57 22.17
C ILE A 70 4.72 14.13 23.50
N ASN A 71 5.42 14.41 24.61
CA ASN A 71 4.98 14.05 25.97
C ASN A 71 4.60 12.56 26.12
N GLY A 72 5.33 11.65 25.46
CA GLY A 72 5.06 10.21 25.51
C GLY A 72 3.89 9.73 24.63
N THR A 73 3.28 10.63 23.84
CA THR A 73 2.20 10.29 22.89
C THR A 73 2.61 10.55 21.45
N GLY A 74 2.16 9.69 20.53
CA GLY A 74 2.36 9.89 19.09
C GLY A 74 1.71 11.18 18.62
N SER A 75 2.47 12.03 17.94
CA SER A 75 2.01 13.35 17.51
C SER A 75 1.31 13.35 16.15
N SER A 76 1.29 12.22 15.44
CA SER A 76 0.92 12.14 14.03
C SER A 76 1.78 13.02 13.10
N VAL A 77 2.96 13.45 13.55
CA VAL A 77 3.99 14.08 12.73
C VAL A 77 5.09 13.06 12.47
N PHE A 78 5.57 12.97 11.23
CA PHE A 78 6.50 11.93 10.80
C PHE A 78 7.82 12.50 10.29
N ASP A 79 8.93 11.83 10.58
CA ASP A 79 10.24 12.07 9.96
C ASP A 79 10.52 10.94 8.97
N LEU A 80 10.69 11.27 7.68
CA LEU A 80 10.89 10.30 6.60
C LEU A 80 12.29 10.43 5.99
N GLN A 81 13.00 9.33 5.86
CA GLN A 81 14.28 9.25 5.15
C GLN A 81 14.02 8.95 3.67
N ILE A 82 14.07 9.98 2.82
CA ILE A 82 13.54 9.91 1.45
C ILE A 82 14.41 9.08 0.48
N ASP A 83 15.61 8.72 0.90
CA ASP A 83 16.59 7.91 0.18
C ASP A 83 16.79 6.51 0.78
N LYS A 84 16.09 6.16 1.87
CA LYS A 84 16.30 4.92 2.63
C LYS A 84 15.01 4.11 2.78
N VAL A 85 15.02 2.87 2.28
CA VAL A 85 13.91 1.94 2.49
C VAL A 85 13.74 1.54 3.96
N ASP A 86 12.51 1.22 4.33
CA ASP A 86 12.21 0.61 5.62
C ASP A 86 12.80 -0.82 5.67
N ILE A 87 13.75 -1.01 6.59
CA ILE A 87 14.52 -2.27 6.69
C ILE A 87 13.65 -3.45 7.13
N GLU A 88 12.52 -3.17 7.79
CA GLU A 88 11.67 -4.22 8.36
C GLU A 88 10.97 -5.05 7.28
N TRP A 89 10.62 -4.47 6.14
CA TRP A 89 10.18 -5.26 4.99
C TRP A 89 11.35 -5.66 4.08
N ALA A 90 12.35 -4.80 3.93
CA ALA A 90 13.45 -5.01 2.98
C ALA A 90 14.28 -6.27 3.29
N LYS A 91 14.42 -6.63 4.58
CA LYS A 91 15.14 -7.85 5.00
C LYS A 91 14.53 -9.16 4.47
N TYR A 92 13.24 -9.16 4.11
CA TYR A 92 12.56 -10.34 3.56
C TYR A 92 12.70 -10.46 2.04
N LEU A 93 13.10 -9.39 1.35
CA LEU A 93 13.15 -9.34 -0.11
C LEU A 93 14.00 -10.48 -0.74
N PRO A 94 15.14 -10.90 -0.18
CA PRO A 94 15.92 -12.02 -0.72
C PRO A 94 15.18 -13.36 -0.71
N ASP A 95 14.21 -13.52 0.19
CA ASP A 95 13.53 -14.79 0.46
C ASP A 95 12.17 -14.92 -0.22
N ILE A 96 11.70 -13.91 -0.96
CA ILE A 96 10.37 -13.92 -1.59
C ILE A 96 10.44 -14.03 -3.11
N ASP A 97 9.38 -14.59 -3.70
CA ASP A 97 9.21 -14.72 -5.15
C ASP A 97 8.33 -13.60 -5.73
N TYR A 98 7.39 -13.09 -4.94
CA TYR A 98 6.41 -12.08 -5.35
C TYR A 98 6.37 -10.95 -4.33
N ALA A 99 6.66 -9.73 -4.77
CA ALA A 99 6.60 -8.51 -3.97
C ALA A 99 5.47 -7.60 -4.48
N ILE A 100 4.40 -7.44 -3.70
CA ILE A 100 3.27 -6.57 -4.04
C ILE A 100 3.41 -5.29 -3.24
N ILE A 101 3.79 -4.20 -3.90
CA ILE A 101 4.07 -2.90 -3.28
C ILE A 101 2.83 -2.02 -3.36
N SER A 102 2.41 -1.44 -2.22
CA SER A 102 1.38 -0.41 -2.21
C SER A 102 1.41 0.46 -0.95
N ALA A 103 1.27 1.77 -1.12
CA ALA A 103 1.17 2.73 -0.01
C ALA A 103 0.56 4.03 -0.52
N GLY A 104 -0.10 4.80 0.34
CA GLY A 104 -0.54 6.15 -0.02
C GLY A 104 -1.27 6.91 1.09
N HIS A 105 -2.04 6.22 1.94
CA HIS A 105 -2.91 6.90 2.91
C HIS A 105 -2.16 7.62 4.03
N TRP A 106 -0.91 7.25 4.30
CA TRP A 106 -0.11 7.87 5.36
C TRP A 106 0.58 9.18 4.93
N PHE A 107 0.68 9.44 3.61
CA PHE A 107 1.31 10.65 3.08
C PHE A 107 0.47 11.92 3.28
N PHE A 108 -0.77 11.78 3.79
CA PHE A 108 -1.70 12.88 4.11
C PHE A 108 -1.54 13.44 5.53
N ARG A 109 -0.30 13.47 6.03
CA ARG A 109 0.04 13.92 7.39
C ARG A 109 1.19 14.91 7.34
N VAL A 110 1.45 15.59 8.45
CA VAL A 110 2.63 16.46 8.52
C VAL A 110 3.88 15.58 8.50
N MET A 111 4.79 15.85 7.57
CA MET A 111 6.02 15.07 7.39
C MET A 111 7.22 16.00 7.25
N TYR A 112 8.33 15.63 7.85
CA TYR A 112 9.64 16.23 7.60
C TYR A 112 10.46 15.23 6.79
N LEU A 113 11.06 15.73 5.71
CA LEU A 113 11.79 14.93 4.74
C LEU A 113 13.28 15.10 5.04
N HIS A 114 13.97 13.97 5.18
CA HIS A 114 15.38 13.91 5.55
C HIS A 114 16.19 13.16 4.51
N GLU A 115 17.41 13.64 4.28
CA GLU A 115 18.49 12.87 3.67
C GLU A 115 19.64 12.80 4.70
N GLY A 116 19.79 11.63 5.33
CA GLY A 116 20.67 11.49 6.48
C GLY A 116 20.18 12.31 7.67
N GLU A 117 21.03 13.20 8.18
CA GLU A 117 20.71 14.07 9.32
C GLU A 117 20.11 15.42 8.91
N ASN A 118 20.02 15.71 7.61
CA ASN A 118 19.59 17.01 7.10
C ASN A 118 18.11 17.00 6.72
N ILE A 119 17.36 17.99 7.21
CA ILE A 119 15.99 18.27 6.73
C ILE A 119 16.09 18.94 5.36
N THR A 120 15.58 18.26 4.33
CA THR A 120 15.58 18.75 2.94
C THR A 120 14.26 19.42 2.57
N GLY A 121 13.19 19.11 3.29
CA GLY A 121 11.89 19.74 3.11
C GLY A 121 10.84 19.20 4.06
N CYS A 122 9.59 19.58 3.83
CA CYS A 122 8.45 19.11 4.61
C CYS A 122 7.19 19.02 3.77
N VAL A 123 6.16 18.35 4.29
CA VAL A 123 4.82 18.30 3.74
C VAL A 123 3.83 18.73 4.82
N TYR A 124 2.89 19.60 4.45
CA TYR A 124 1.90 20.22 5.35
C TYR A 124 2.49 20.89 6.61
N CYS A 125 3.76 21.30 6.57
CA CYS A 125 4.38 22.07 7.64
C CYS A 125 4.29 23.59 7.36
N ASN A 126 4.43 24.39 8.41
CA ASN A 126 4.47 25.84 8.31
C ASN A 126 5.72 26.37 9.05
N GLU A 127 6.89 25.85 8.66
CA GLU A 127 8.17 26.25 9.26
C GLU A 127 8.93 27.23 8.38
N PRO A 128 9.31 28.41 8.91
CA PRO A 128 10.17 29.32 8.18
C PRO A 128 11.55 28.68 8.01
N ASN A 129 12.05 28.66 6.77
CA ASN A 129 13.33 28.08 6.32
C ASN A 129 13.34 26.58 5.99
N VAL A 130 12.19 25.90 5.98
CA VAL A 130 12.08 24.53 5.43
C VAL A 130 11.31 24.57 4.12
N THR A 131 11.84 23.95 3.07
CA THR A 131 11.17 23.88 1.76
C THR A 131 9.87 23.09 1.88
N GLY A 132 8.74 23.75 1.60
CA GLY A 132 7.44 23.09 1.55
C GLY A 132 7.24 22.33 0.25
N HIS A 133 6.75 21.09 0.37
CA HIS A 133 6.38 20.23 -0.73
C HIS A 133 4.94 19.71 -0.55
N ASP A 134 4.34 19.30 -1.66
CA ASP A 134 3.08 18.58 -1.66
C ASP A 134 3.30 17.09 -1.31
N ALA A 135 2.24 16.42 -0.84
CA ALA A 135 2.33 15.01 -0.44
C ALA A 135 2.70 14.06 -1.60
N ASP A 136 2.44 14.45 -2.84
CA ASP A 136 2.83 13.71 -4.03
C ASP A 136 4.37 13.68 -4.23
N PHE A 137 5.10 14.71 -3.77
CA PHE A 137 6.56 14.71 -3.77
C PHE A 137 7.12 13.63 -2.84
N ALA A 138 6.65 13.58 -1.59
CA ALA A 138 7.08 12.56 -0.63
C ALA A 138 6.72 11.15 -1.09
N LEU A 139 5.51 10.97 -1.64
CA LEU A 139 5.06 9.73 -2.25
C LEU A 139 6.00 9.30 -3.39
N ARG A 140 6.36 10.24 -4.26
CA ARG A 140 7.28 10.01 -5.39
C ARG A 140 8.64 9.52 -4.91
N MET A 141 9.21 10.17 -3.89
CA MET A 141 10.50 9.78 -3.33
C MET A 141 10.45 8.39 -2.71
N ALA A 142 9.39 8.09 -1.95
CA ALA A 142 9.21 6.79 -1.34
C ALA A 142 9.13 5.63 -2.35
N PHE A 143 8.29 5.78 -3.39
CA PHE A 143 8.19 4.77 -4.44
C PHE A 143 9.48 4.63 -5.26
N ARG A 144 10.15 5.76 -5.54
CA ARG A 144 11.45 5.74 -6.20
C ARG A 144 12.48 4.96 -5.40
N ALA A 145 12.65 5.26 -4.11
CA ALA A 145 13.59 4.57 -3.23
C ALA A 145 13.27 3.07 -3.12
N ALA A 146 11.99 2.73 -2.89
CA ALA A 146 11.55 1.34 -2.78
C ALA A 146 11.82 0.53 -4.06
N PHE A 147 11.45 1.05 -5.24
CA PHE A 147 11.67 0.34 -6.48
C PHE A 147 13.14 0.29 -6.92
N SER A 148 13.91 1.36 -6.68
CA SER A 148 15.36 1.33 -6.91
C SER A 148 16.03 0.26 -6.05
N TYR A 149 15.68 0.18 -4.76
CA TYR A 149 16.20 -0.85 -3.87
C TYR A 149 15.90 -2.27 -4.37
N ILE A 150 14.68 -2.52 -4.86
CA ILE A 150 14.29 -3.81 -5.45
C ILE A 150 15.10 -4.12 -6.72
N ASN A 151 15.28 -3.14 -7.59
CA ASN A 151 16.10 -3.28 -8.81
C ASN A 151 17.59 -3.49 -8.49
N GLU A 152 18.09 -2.92 -7.41
CA GLU A 152 19.50 -3.02 -7.01
C GLU A 152 19.79 -4.25 -6.13
N CYS A 153 18.76 -4.94 -5.65
CA CYS A 153 18.93 -6.15 -4.85
C CYS A 153 19.63 -7.26 -5.65
N LYS A 154 20.88 -7.56 -5.25
CA LYS A 154 21.77 -8.55 -5.89
C LYS A 154 21.58 -9.97 -5.36
N ASN A 155 21.15 -10.11 -4.11
CA ASN A 155 20.87 -11.38 -3.45
C ASN A 155 19.41 -11.84 -3.59
N CYS A 156 18.56 -11.04 -4.25
CA CYS A 156 17.18 -11.42 -4.55
C CYS A 156 17.09 -12.44 -5.68
N SER A 157 16.00 -13.21 -5.68
CA SER A 157 15.68 -14.13 -6.77
C SER A 157 15.74 -13.44 -8.13
N ALA A 158 16.43 -14.06 -9.09
CA ALA A 158 16.45 -13.62 -10.48
C ALA A 158 15.05 -13.65 -11.13
N HIS A 159 14.11 -14.38 -10.52
CA HIS A 159 12.73 -14.51 -10.97
C HIS A 159 11.73 -13.74 -10.09
N LEU A 160 12.21 -12.85 -9.22
CA LEU A 160 11.35 -11.98 -8.42
C LEU A 160 10.41 -11.20 -9.34
N VAL A 161 9.10 -11.34 -9.11
CA VAL A 161 8.08 -10.50 -9.75
C VAL A 161 7.65 -9.42 -8.77
N THR A 162 7.82 -8.16 -9.18
CA THR A 162 7.39 -7.01 -8.39
C THR A 162 6.13 -6.42 -9.02
N LEU A 163 5.07 -6.26 -8.24
CA LEU A 163 3.82 -5.67 -8.69
C LEU A 163 3.51 -4.41 -7.90
N LEU A 164 3.17 -3.32 -8.59
CA LEU A 164 2.54 -2.17 -7.98
C LEU A 164 1.03 -2.43 -7.89
N ARG A 165 0.42 -2.30 -6.71
CA ARG A 165 -1.04 -2.11 -6.58
C ARG A 165 -1.30 -0.61 -6.40
N THR A 166 -2.02 0.00 -7.34
CA THR A 166 -2.26 1.46 -7.33
C THR A 166 -3.21 1.89 -6.20
N PHE A 167 -3.21 3.18 -5.90
CA PHE A 167 -3.96 3.74 -4.78
C PHE A 167 -5.45 3.35 -4.79
N ALA A 168 -5.96 2.91 -3.64
CA ALA A 168 -7.37 2.63 -3.44
C ALA A 168 -7.98 3.80 -2.65
N PRO A 169 -8.80 4.68 -3.26
CA PRO A 169 -9.22 5.94 -2.66
C PRO A 169 -10.10 5.76 -1.41
N ALA A 170 -10.09 6.78 -0.55
CA ALA A 170 -11.05 6.92 0.53
C ALA A 170 -12.25 7.77 0.08
N HIS A 171 -13.47 7.49 0.55
CA HIS A 171 -14.68 8.22 0.12
C HIS A 171 -15.37 8.97 1.27
N PHE A 172 -14.65 9.87 1.93
CA PHE A 172 -15.27 10.73 2.95
C PHE A 172 -16.17 11.80 2.31
N ALA A 173 -17.36 11.97 2.87
CA ALA A 173 -18.27 13.08 2.64
C ALA A 173 -18.40 13.93 3.90
N ASN A 174 -18.56 15.24 3.73
CA ASN A 174 -18.86 16.21 4.80
C ASN A 174 -17.85 16.22 5.97
N GLY A 175 -16.59 15.96 5.68
CA GLY A 175 -15.51 15.98 6.65
C GLY A 175 -14.38 15.05 6.24
N ALA A 176 -13.33 15.01 7.04
CA ALA A 176 -12.22 14.07 6.91
C ALA A 176 -12.32 12.99 7.99
N TRP A 177 -11.38 12.05 7.97
CA TRP A 177 -11.30 10.93 8.91
C TRP A 177 -11.31 11.35 10.39
N ASN A 178 -10.82 12.54 10.72
CA ASN A 178 -10.74 13.07 12.09
C ASN A 178 -11.71 14.23 12.38
N THR A 179 -12.48 14.68 11.39
CA THR A 179 -13.42 15.83 11.54
C THR A 179 -14.88 15.44 11.35
N GLY A 180 -15.20 14.14 11.47
CA GLY A 180 -16.57 13.65 11.42
C GLY A 180 -17.09 13.30 10.03
N GLY A 181 -16.19 13.12 9.04
CA GLY A 181 -16.58 12.64 7.72
C GLY A 181 -17.22 11.25 7.76
N TYR A 182 -18.04 10.94 6.76
CA TYR A 182 -18.77 9.67 6.65
C TYR A 182 -18.85 9.15 5.20
N CYS A 183 -19.23 7.89 5.03
CA CYS A 183 -19.32 7.19 3.74
C CYS A 183 -20.50 6.21 3.75
N ASN A 184 -21.72 6.73 3.86
CA ASN A 184 -22.94 5.92 3.97
C ASN A 184 -23.64 5.70 2.61
N ARG A 185 -22.90 5.84 1.49
CA ARG A 185 -23.47 5.54 0.17
C ARG A 185 -23.70 4.03 0.07
N THR A 186 -24.79 3.65 -0.58
CA THR A 186 -25.19 2.24 -0.73
C THR A 186 -25.20 1.79 -2.19
N ALA A 187 -24.70 2.62 -3.10
CA ALA A 187 -24.63 2.35 -4.52
C ALA A 187 -23.32 2.89 -5.12
N PRO A 188 -22.77 2.22 -6.14
CA PRO A 188 -21.58 2.68 -6.82
C PRO A 188 -21.86 3.97 -7.60
N PHE A 189 -20.78 4.69 -7.92
CA PHE A 189 -20.80 5.76 -8.90
C PHE A 189 -20.71 5.19 -10.32
N GLY A 190 -21.34 5.87 -11.27
CA GLY A 190 -21.09 5.68 -12.69
C GLY A 190 -19.79 6.35 -13.15
N GLU A 191 -19.34 6.01 -14.37
CA GLU A 191 -18.08 6.54 -14.92
C GLU A 191 -18.05 8.07 -15.05
N THR A 192 -19.19 8.71 -15.25
CA THR A 192 -19.29 10.17 -15.38
C THR A 192 -19.33 10.89 -14.04
N GLU A 193 -19.48 10.16 -12.94
CA GLU A 193 -19.56 10.71 -11.58
C GLU A 193 -18.18 10.78 -10.89
N ILE A 194 -17.15 10.18 -11.49
CA ILE A 194 -15.77 10.25 -10.99
C ILE A 194 -14.98 11.33 -11.72
N ASP A 195 -14.19 12.12 -10.98
CA ASP A 195 -13.31 13.13 -11.55
C ASP A 195 -11.88 12.59 -11.71
N LEU A 196 -11.53 12.16 -12.93
CA LEU A 196 -10.17 11.74 -13.25
C LEU A 196 -9.24 12.91 -13.59
N GLY A 197 -9.78 14.11 -13.85
CA GLY A 197 -8.99 15.25 -14.30
C GLY A 197 -8.40 16.07 -13.15
N ARG A 198 -9.07 16.11 -12.00
CA ARG A 198 -8.70 16.96 -10.86
C ARG A 198 -8.70 16.27 -9.50
N SER A 199 -9.10 14.99 -9.42
CA SER A 199 -9.03 14.31 -8.12
C SER A 199 -7.58 14.10 -7.69
N TYR A 200 -7.33 14.40 -6.42
CA TYR A 200 -6.03 14.13 -5.80
C TYR A 200 -5.71 12.63 -5.81
N ASP A 201 -6.71 11.77 -5.70
CA ASP A 201 -6.54 10.32 -5.80
C ASP A 201 -5.95 9.88 -7.15
N TRP A 202 -6.38 10.51 -8.25
CA TRP A 202 -5.81 10.26 -9.57
C TRP A 202 -4.38 10.76 -9.69
N GLN A 203 -4.05 11.90 -9.07
CA GLN A 203 -2.67 12.40 -8.97
C GLN A 203 -1.77 11.41 -8.23
N VAL A 204 -2.21 10.88 -7.07
CA VAL A 204 -1.48 9.85 -6.31
C VAL A 204 -1.21 8.62 -7.19
N ARG A 205 -2.24 8.12 -7.89
CA ARG A 205 -2.09 7.00 -8.84
C ARG A 205 -1.10 7.33 -9.95
N ASN A 206 -1.14 8.52 -10.53
CA ASN A 206 -0.20 8.91 -11.58
C ASN A 206 1.25 8.92 -11.08
N VAL A 207 1.51 9.47 -9.89
CA VAL A 207 2.86 9.42 -9.29
C VAL A 207 3.34 7.98 -9.11
N GLN A 208 2.49 7.10 -8.58
CA GLN A 208 2.83 5.68 -8.41
C GLN A 208 3.16 5.01 -9.75
N VAL A 209 2.32 5.22 -10.76
CA VAL A 209 2.50 4.63 -12.10
C VAL A 209 3.74 5.19 -12.80
N GLU A 210 4.05 6.48 -12.63
CA GLU A 210 5.26 7.07 -13.19
C GLU A 210 6.55 6.49 -12.59
N GLU A 211 6.62 6.32 -11.26
CA GLU A 211 7.79 5.69 -10.63
C GLU A 211 7.87 4.19 -10.95
N TYR A 212 6.72 3.51 -11.05
CA TYR A 212 6.65 2.14 -11.56
C TYR A 212 7.22 2.04 -12.98
N GLU A 213 6.81 2.90 -13.91
CA GLU A 213 7.30 2.88 -15.29
C GLU A 213 8.80 3.18 -15.38
N ARG A 214 9.31 4.08 -14.51
CA ARG A 214 10.76 4.31 -14.38
C ARG A 214 11.48 3.04 -13.94
N ALA A 215 10.99 2.38 -12.89
CA ALA A 215 11.58 1.17 -12.36
C ALA A 215 11.50 -0.01 -13.35
N ARG A 216 10.36 -0.16 -14.05
CA ARG A 216 10.13 -1.20 -15.06
C ARG A 216 11.15 -1.12 -16.20
N LYS A 217 11.44 0.08 -16.70
CA LYS A 217 12.45 0.29 -17.76
C LYS A 217 13.87 -0.11 -17.34
N VAL A 218 14.19 0.03 -16.05
CA VAL A 218 15.48 -0.43 -15.49
C VAL A 218 15.45 -1.95 -15.32
N ALA A 219 14.36 -2.48 -14.77
CA ALA A 219 14.16 -3.91 -14.55
C ALA A 219 14.25 -4.73 -15.83
N GLU A 220 13.66 -4.25 -16.93
CA GLU A 220 13.71 -4.89 -18.26
C GLU A 220 15.14 -5.13 -18.73
N LYS A 221 16.04 -4.16 -18.50
CA LYS A 221 17.47 -4.27 -18.85
C LYS A 221 18.22 -5.28 -17.98
N GLN A 222 17.68 -5.59 -16.81
CA GLN A 222 18.24 -6.52 -15.83
C GLN A 222 17.56 -7.90 -15.85
N GLY A 223 16.56 -8.11 -16.72
CA GLY A 223 15.77 -9.34 -16.77
C GLY A 223 14.80 -9.51 -15.58
N LYS A 224 14.57 -8.47 -14.78
CA LYS A 224 13.62 -8.45 -13.66
C LYS A 224 12.21 -8.15 -14.16
N ARG A 225 11.18 -8.65 -13.44
CA ARG A 225 9.78 -8.54 -13.86
C ARG A 225 9.00 -7.55 -13.01
N PHE A 226 8.34 -6.60 -13.67
CA PHE A 226 7.57 -5.53 -13.05
C PHE A 226 6.17 -5.44 -13.68
N GLY A 227 5.13 -5.54 -12.87
CA GLY A 227 3.74 -5.39 -13.29
C GLY A 227 2.97 -4.35 -12.49
N VAL A 228 1.80 -3.97 -13.00
CA VAL A 228 0.89 -3.04 -12.31
C VAL A 228 -0.51 -3.63 -12.24
N VAL A 229 -1.07 -3.61 -11.05
CA VAL A 229 -2.47 -3.90 -10.74
C VAL A 229 -3.16 -2.56 -10.52
N ASP A 230 -3.67 -1.97 -11.60
CA ASP A 230 -4.29 -0.65 -11.54
C ASP A 230 -5.76 -0.74 -11.10
N VAL A 231 -6.01 -0.49 -9.81
CA VAL A 231 -7.34 -0.58 -9.20
C VAL A 231 -8.00 0.78 -9.01
N THR A 232 -7.25 1.90 -9.11
CA THR A 232 -7.72 3.22 -8.68
C THR A 232 -9.01 3.65 -9.39
N ARG A 233 -9.08 3.55 -10.72
CA ARG A 233 -10.28 3.95 -11.47
C ARG A 233 -11.51 3.15 -11.04
N ALA A 234 -11.36 1.84 -10.90
CA ALA A 234 -12.44 0.98 -10.44
C ALA A 234 -12.89 1.35 -9.03
N MET A 235 -11.95 1.69 -8.14
CA MET A 235 -12.25 2.00 -6.75
C MET A 235 -12.81 3.41 -6.53
N LEU A 236 -12.44 4.39 -7.37
CA LEU A 236 -13.13 5.69 -7.40
C LEU A 236 -14.64 5.54 -7.62
N MET A 237 -15.08 4.47 -8.27
CA MET A 237 -16.50 4.22 -8.54
C MET A 237 -17.21 3.49 -7.39
N ARG A 238 -16.53 3.17 -6.29
CA ARG A 238 -17.05 2.29 -5.24
C ARG A 238 -17.15 2.95 -3.85
N PRO A 239 -17.79 4.12 -3.72
CA PRO A 239 -18.03 4.73 -2.41
C PRO A 239 -18.93 3.87 -1.50
N ASP A 240 -19.65 2.89 -2.08
CA ASP A 240 -20.49 1.89 -1.40
C ASP A 240 -19.70 0.76 -0.75
N GLY A 241 -18.39 0.69 -0.99
CA GLY A 241 -17.55 -0.41 -0.57
C GLY A 241 -16.97 -0.30 0.85
N HIS A 242 -17.17 0.81 1.53
CA HIS A 242 -16.55 1.10 2.81
C HIS A 242 -17.41 0.61 3.99
N PRO A 243 -16.78 0.19 5.10
CA PRO A 243 -17.49 -0.24 6.29
C PRO A 243 -18.19 0.92 7.03
N GLY A 244 -17.69 2.15 6.90
CA GLY A 244 -18.26 3.32 7.56
C GLY A 244 -18.37 3.13 9.07
N GLU A 245 -19.57 3.28 9.62
CA GLU A 245 -19.85 3.07 11.05
C GLU A 245 -19.78 1.59 11.48
N HIS A 246 -19.89 0.66 10.53
CA HIS A 246 -19.97 -0.77 10.81
C HIS A 246 -18.62 -1.42 11.11
N TRP A 247 -17.51 -0.69 10.97
CA TRP A 247 -16.18 -1.18 11.35
C TRP A 247 -16.07 -1.52 12.86
N GLY A 248 -16.95 -0.95 13.70
CA GLY A 248 -16.96 -1.24 15.13
C GLY A 248 -16.00 -0.38 15.96
N ASN A 249 -15.59 0.79 15.45
CA ASN A 249 -14.77 1.79 16.13
C ASN A 249 -15.48 2.54 17.28
N LYS A 250 -16.39 1.90 18.02
CA LYS A 250 -17.11 2.52 19.14
C LYS A 250 -16.16 3.13 20.19
N TRP A 251 -14.96 2.56 20.32
CA TRP A 251 -13.91 3.01 21.26
C TRP A 251 -13.09 4.21 20.75
N LYS A 252 -13.11 4.52 19.44
CA LYS A 252 -12.45 5.69 18.85
C LYS A 252 -13.44 6.81 18.58
N GLY A 253 -14.34 7.09 19.52
CA GLY A 253 -15.31 8.18 19.40
C GLY A 253 -16.34 8.04 18.27
N GLY A 254 -16.47 6.85 17.66
CA GLY A 254 -17.48 6.59 16.62
C GLY A 254 -17.11 7.11 15.22
N TYR A 255 -15.83 7.39 14.93
CA TYR A 255 -15.42 7.79 13.58
C TYR A 255 -15.70 6.69 12.54
N ASN A 256 -16.20 7.10 11.37
CA ASN A 256 -16.42 6.23 10.22
C ASN A 256 -15.09 5.81 9.60
N ASP A 257 -15.01 4.55 9.21
CA ASP A 257 -13.90 4.07 8.38
C ASP A 257 -14.30 4.09 6.91
N CYS A 258 -13.79 5.10 6.21
CA CYS A 258 -13.98 5.30 4.77
C CYS A 258 -12.68 5.09 3.99
N VAL A 259 -11.71 4.39 4.58
CA VAL A 259 -10.40 4.10 4.00
C VAL A 259 -10.30 2.61 3.66
N HIS A 260 -10.73 1.75 4.57
CA HIS A 260 -10.75 0.31 4.39
C HIS A 260 -12.02 -0.16 3.68
N TRP A 261 -12.05 -1.42 3.30
CA TRP A 261 -13.06 -1.99 2.41
C TRP A 261 -13.70 -3.22 3.03
N CYS A 262 -15.02 -3.30 2.89
CA CYS A 262 -15.80 -4.46 3.31
C CYS A 262 -15.35 -5.73 2.58
N MET A 263 -15.49 -6.87 3.26
CA MET A 263 -15.24 -8.20 2.72
C MET A 263 -16.43 -9.13 3.06
N PRO A 264 -17.05 -9.81 2.08
CA PRO A 264 -16.81 -9.68 0.64
C PRO A 264 -17.18 -8.26 0.12
N GLY A 265 -16.52 -7.81 -0.95
CA GLY A 265 -16.68 -6.43 -1.44
C GLY A 265 -15.75 -6.06 -2.59
N PRO A 266 -15.57 -4.75 -2.90
CA PRO A 266 -14.75 -4.30 -4.03
C PRO A 266 -13.28 -4.74 -3.97
N VAL A 267 -12.78 -5.03 -2.77
CA VAL A 267 -11.43 -5.56 -2.53
C VAL A 267 -11.23 -6.95 -3.16
N ASP A 268 -12.30 -7.73 -3.33
CA ASP A 268 -12.24 -9.04 -4.01
C ASP A 268 -11.84 -8.87 -5.49
N THR A 269 -12.34 -7.81 -6.15
CA THR A 269 -11.95 -7.45 -7.53
C THR A 269 -10.46 -7.11 -7.63
N TRP A 270 -9.83 -6.59 -6.57
CA TRP A 270 -8.38 -6.34 -6.58
C TRP A 270 -7.63 -7.65 -6.67
N SER A 271 -8.09 -8.66 -5.93
CA SER A 271 -7.51 -10.00 -5.92
C SER A 271 -7.67 -10.68 -7.28
N GLU A 272 -8.82 -10.52 -7.95
CA GLU A 272 -9.03 -11.03 -9.30
C GLU A 272 -8.09 -10.38 -10.33
N LEU A 273 -8.02 -9.04 -10.34
CA LEU A 273 -7.10 -8.30 -11.21
C LEU A 273 -5.64 -8.66 -10.92
N PHE A 274 -5.29 -8.75 -9.64
CA PHE A 274 -3.98 -9.19 -9.18
C PHE A 274 -3.63 -10.57 -9.72
N MET A 275 -4.53 -11.55 -9.62
CA MET A 275 -4.28 -12.90 -10.12
C MET A 275 -4.10 -12.93 -11.64
N ALA A 276 -4.85 -12.11 -12.39
CA ALA A 276 -4.68 -11.98 -13.84
C ALA A 276 -3.30 -11.40 -14.20
N VAL A 277 -2.89 -10.31 -13.54
CA VAL A 277 -1.59 -9.67 -13.75
C VAL A 277 -0.45 -10.60 -13.31
N LEU A 278 -0.57 -11.25 -12.15
CA LEU A 278 0.44 -12.16 -11.65
C LEU A 278 0.66 -13.33 -12.62
N ARG A 279 -0.41 -13.94 -13.18
CA ARG A 279 -0.27 -15.01 -14.15
C ARG A 279 0.51 -14.58 -15.38
N LYS A 280 0.18 -13.40 -15.92
CA LYS A 280 0.89 -12.80 -17.05
C LYS A 280 2.36 -12.56 -16.73
N GLU A 281 2.65 -11.86 -15.64
CA GLU A 281 4.01 -11.44 -15.30
C GLU A 281 4.87 -12.59 -14.77
N ALA A 282 4.30 -13.59 -14.12
CA ALA A 282 5.04 -14.78 -13.66
C ALA A 282 5.17 -15.87 -14.76
N GLY A 283 4.55 -15.70 -15.93
CA GLY A 283 4.54 -16.71 -16.99
C GLY A 283 3.81 -17.99 -16.59
N LEU A 284 2.76 -17.87 -15.77
CA LEU A 284 1.92 -18.98 -15.35
C LEU A 284 0.79 -19.13 -16.37
N THR A 285 1.05 -19.89 -17.44
CA THR A 285 0.02 -20.38 -18.38
C THR A 285 -0.48 -21.75 -17.95
#